data_AF-A0A8T6PF89-F1
#
_entry.id   AF-A0A8T6PF89-F1
#
_cell.length_a   1.000
_cell.length_b   1.000
_cell.length_c   1.000
_cell.angle_alpha   90.00
_cell.angle_beta   90.00
_cell.angle_gamma   90.00
#
_symmetry.space_group_name_H-M   'P 1'
#
loop_
_entity.id
_entity.type
_entity.pdbx_description
1 polymer ?
#
loop_
_entity_poly.entity_id
_entity_poly.type
_entity_poly.pdbx_seq_one_letter_code
_entity_poly.pdbx_strand_id
1 'polypeptide(L)'
;MDILGSCVGHTLPGTLWQQGDQQSILVVGASKRVLKAKVLISGMVVLRYAIPYLGPAQHAVVPAVFVSERGLILKYWQVWRFITRNYQLYPRAEVLGLRSDGEEVQVFMRELDFGAIPRVLAYERVEDRIPLAEVNQLIVEDPQAAPELLVGLFPA
;
A
#
# COMPACT_ATOMS: atom_id res chain seq x y z
N MET A 1 7.78 -3.67 18.76
CA MET A 1 7.60 -4.72 17.74
C MET A 1 8.04 -4.09 16.43
N ASP A 2 9.02 -4.66 15.72
CA ASP A 2 9.46 -4.08 14.45
C ASP A 2 8.36 -4.26 13.40
N ILE A 3 7.69 -3.17 13.02
CA ILE A 3 6.59 -3.13 12.04
C ILE A 3 7.13 -2.97 10.62
N LEU A 4 8.40 -2.56 10.47
CA LEU A 4 9.02 -2.19 9.20
C LEU A 4 9.76 -3.36 8.53
N GLY A 5 10.26 -4.32 9.33
CA GLY A 5 11.14 -5.40 8.89
C GLY A 5 10.61 -6.38 7.84
N SER A 6 9.31 -6.36 7.51
CA SER A 6 8.84 -6.96 6.25
C SER A 6 7.53 -6.32 5.78
N CYS A 7 7.63 -5.51 4.74
CA CYS A 7 6.54 -4.72 4.22
C CYS A 7 5.39 -5.58 3.66
N VAL A 8 4.15 -5.13 3.83
CA VAL A 8 3.01 -5.58 2.99
C VAL A 8 3.13 -4.87 1.65
N GLY A 9 3.81 -5.49 0.70
CA GLY A 9 3.87 -5.02 -0.67
C GLY A 9 5.02 -5.57 -1.49
N HIS A 10 5.49 -4.79 -2.46
CA HIS A 10 6.46 -5.22 -3.46
C HIS A 10 7.57 -4.19 -3.60
N THR A 11 8.77 -4.63 -3.97
CA THR A 11 9.83 -3.75 -4.47
C THR A 11 10.05 -4.09 -5.93
N LEU A 12 9.96 -3.10 -6.82
CA LEU A 12 10.05 -3.32 -8.25
C LEU A 12 10.77 -2.17 -8.96
N PRO A 13 11.37 -2.42 -10.13
CA PRO A 13 11.94 -1.36 -10.94
C PRO A 13 10.84 -0.49 -11.56
N GLY A 14 10.97 0.82 -11.41
CA GLY A 14 10.02 1.78 -11.97
C GLY A 14 10.46 3.22 -11.80
N THR A 15 9.61 4.13 -12.26
CA THR A 15 9.76 5.57 -12.04
C THR A 15 8.44 6.13 -11.56
N LEU A 16 8.47 6.82 -10.42
CA LEU A 16 7.33 7.53 -9.87
C LEU A 16 7.40 8.99 -10.30
N TRP A 17 6.35 9.45 -10.96
CA TRP A 17 6.18 10.81 -11.43
C TRP A 17 5.08 11.51 -10.65
N GLN A 18 5.22 12.82 -10.46
CA GLN A 18 4.21 13.69 -9.86
C GLN A 18 3.73 14.71 -10.89
N GLN A 19 2.42 14.71 -11.16
CA GLN A 19 1.73 15.62 -12.05
C GLN A 19 0.81 16.54 -11.23
N GLY A 20 1.23 17.78 -11.01
CA GLY A 20 0.55 18.67 -10.06
C GLY A 20 0.70 18.21 -8.60
N ASP A 21 -0.16 18.69 -7.70
CA ASP A 21 0.06 18.49 -6.27
C ASP A 21 -0.42 17.13 -5.74
N GLN A 22 -1.41 16.51 -6.41
CA GLN A 22 -2.09 15.32 -5.89
C GLN A 22 -2.12 14.11 -6.82
N GLN A 23 -1.67 14.23 -8.07
CA GLN A 23 -1.64 13.09 -8.97
C GLN A 23 -0.23 12.55 -9.08
N SER A 24 -0.05 11.27 -8.77
CA SER A 24 1.18 10.56 -9.05
C SER A 24 0.95 9.36 -9.97
N ILE A 25 1.94 9.12 -10.83
CA ILE A 25 1.92 8.09 -11.86
C ILE A 25 3.13 7.19 -11.64
N LEU A 26 2.88 5.91 -11.38
CA LEU A 26 3.93 4.90 -11.34
C LEU A 26 4.06 4.26 -12.72
N VAL A 27 5.25 4.34 -13.29
CA VAL A 27 5.61 3.61 -14.51
C VAL A 27 6.47 2.41 -14.13
N VAL A 28 6.00 1.21 -14.41
CA VAL A 28 6.70 -0.05 -14.12
C VAL A 28 7.38 -0.57 -15.37
N GLY A 29 8.67 -0.92 -15.24
CA GLY A 29 9.54 -1.33 -16.34
C GLY A 29 10.49 -0.23 -16.82
N ALA A 30 11.35 -0.59 -17.78
CA ALA A 30 12.36 0.31 -18.35
C ALA A 30 11.73 1.28 -19.36
N SER A 31 11.16 2.37 -18.84
CA SER A 31 10.49 3.36 -19.70
C SER A 31 11.43 4.41 -20.27
N LYS A 32 11.31 4.63 -21.58
CA LYS A 32 11.87 5.81 -22.27
C LYS A 32 10.88 6.98 -22.33
N ARG A 33 9.71 6.83 -21.70
CA ARG A 33 8.63 7.81 -21.78
C ARG A 33 8.99 9.02 -20.94
N VAL A 34 8.98 10.18 -21.58
CA VAL A 34 9.13 11.46 -20.88
C VAL A 34 7.74 12.01 -20.63
N LEU A 35 7.33 11.99 -19.37
CA LEU A 35 6.11 12.66 -18.94
C LEU A 35 6.45 14.13 -18.65
N LYS A 36 5.53 15.05 -18.93
CA LYS A 36 5.63 16.46 -18.51
C LYS A 36 5.29 16.58 -17.02
N ALA A 37 6.03 15.85 -16.19
CA ALA A 37 5.81 15.68 -14.76
C ALA A 37 7.16 15.69 -14.03
N LYS A 38 7.14 15.90 -12.71
CA LYS A 38 8.34 15.86 -11.87
C LYS A 38 8.65 14.41 -11.50
N VAL A 39 9.88 13.96 -11.70
CA VAL A 39 10.31 12.65 -11.17
C VAL A 39 10.48 12.77 -9.65
N LEU A 40 9.82 11.90 -8.90
CA LEU A 40 10.01 11.76 -7.45
C LEU A 40 11.10 10.72 -7.14
N ILE A 41 11.08 9.59 -7.83
CA ILE A 41 12.08 8.53 -7.71
C ILE A 41 12.16 7.73 -9.02
N SER A 42 13.36 7.26 -9.36
CA SER A 42 13.61 6.31 -10.46
C SER A 42 14.57 5.22 -10.00
N GLY A 43 14.29 3.97 -10.34
CA GLY A 43 15.04 2.81 -9.87
C GLY A 43 14.13 1.82 -9.15
N MET A 44 14.58 1.30 -8.01
CA MET A 44 13.74 0.42 -7.19
C MET A 44 12.75 1.26 -6.38
N VAL A 45 11.46 0.97 -6.53
CA VAL A 45 10.38 1.61 -5.79
C VAL A 45 9.76 0.61 -4.84
N VAL A 46 9.63 0.98 -3.57
CA VAL A 46 8.93 0.17 -2.56
C VAL A 46 7.47 0.56 -2.55
N LEU A 47 6.58 -0.40 -2.78
CA LEU A 47 5.14 -0.21 -2.75
C LEU A 47 4.58 -0.88 -1.49
N ARG A 48 3.65 -0.21 -0.82
CA ARG A 48 2.84 -0.80 0.26
C ARG A 48 1.36 -0.60 0.01
N TYR A 49 0.57 -1.58 0.40
CA TYR A 49 -0.88 -1.56 0.23
C TYR A 49 -1.56 -1.12 1.52
N ALA A 50 -2.35 -0.06 1.45
CA ALA A 50 -3.05 0.51 2.58
C ALA A 50 -4.57 0.35 2.43
N ILE A 51 -5.24 -0.02 3.52
CA ILE A 51 -6.69 -0.17 3.57
C ILE A 51 -7.29 1.15 4.10
N PRO A 52 -8.21 1.78 3.36
CA PRO A 52 -8.86 3.00 3.83
C PRO A 52 -9.62 2.80 5.14
N TYR A 53 -9.82 3.86 5.92
CA TYR A 53 -10.78 3.83 7.02
C TYR A 53 -12.21 3.90 6.49
N LEU A 54 -13.14 3.27 7.21
CA LEU A 54 -14.57 3.44 7.01
C LEU A 54 -14.98 4.84 7.50
N GLY A 55 -15.31 5.74 6.58
CA GLY A 55 -15.67 7.13 6.90
C GLY A 55 -14.94 8.15 6.01
N PRO A 56 -14.50 9.30 6.54
CA PRO A 56 -13.79 10.30 5.75
C PRO A 56 -12.54 9.69 5.10
N ALA A 57 -12.53 9.67 3.77
CA ALA A 57 -11.53 9.01 2.95
C ALA A 57 -10.16 9.72 2.95
N GLN A 58 -9.66 10.19 4.09
CA GLN A 58 -8.38 10.89 4.16
C GLN A 58 -7.24 10.00 4.64
N HIS A 59 -7.55 8.94 5.40
CA HIS A 59 -6.54 8.06 5.97
C HIS A 59 -6.67 6.63 5.48
N ALA A 60 -5.54 5.93 5.43
CA ALA A 60 -5.47 4.51 5.20
C ALA A 60 -4.36 3.90 6.07
N VAL A 61 -4.48 2.60 6.37
CA VAL A 61 -3.52 1.85 7.19
C VAL A 61 -2.84 0.80 6.35
N VAL A 62 -1.51 0.80 6.33
CA VAL A 62 -0.69 -0.31 5.88
C VAL A 62 -0.65 -1.34 7.01
N PRO A 63 -1.35 -2.49 6.88
CA PRO A 63 -1.45 -3.45 7.96
C PRO A 63 -0.12 -4.19 8.14
N ALA A 64 0.29 -4.43 9.38
CA ALA A 64 1.53 -5.15 9.67
C ALA A 64 1.34 -6.29 10.68
N VAL A 65 0.39 -6.15 11.59
CA VAL A 65 0.07 -7.17 12.58
C VAL A 65 -1.43 -7.29 12.69
N PHE A 66 -1.93 -8.52 12.77
CA PHE A 66 -3.32 -8.81 13.10
C PHE A 66 -3.34 -9.61 14.39
N VAL A 67 -4.20 -9.22 15.32
CA VAL A 67 -4.40 -9.90 16.59
C VAL A 67 -5.87 -10.21 16.75
N SER A 68 -6.21 -11.51 16.80
CA SER A 68 -7.59 -11.93 17.07
C SER A 68 -7.89 -11.93 18.56
N GLU A 69 -9.19 -11.88 18.90
CA GLU A 69 -9.68 -12.04 20.28
C GLU A 69 -9.30 -13.40 20.90
N ARG A 70 -8.90 -14.39 20.08
CA ARG A 70 -8.50 -15.73 20.52
C ARG A 70 -6.98 -15.92 20.53
N GLY A 71 -6.21 -14.84 20.45
CA GLY A 71 -4.75 -14.86 20.51
C GLY A 71 -4.05 -15.32 19.23
N LEU A 72 -4.75 -15.41 18.09
CA LEU A 72 -4.09 -15.60 16.80
C LEU A 72 -3.35 -14.33 16.43
N ILE A 73 -2.04 -14.43 16.18
CA ILE A 73 -1.21 -13.33 15.72
C ILE A 73 -0.68 -13.65 14.33
N LEU A 74 -1.02 -12.81 13.35
CA LEU A 74 -0.45 -12.87 12.00
C LEU A 74 0.42 -11.63 11.77
N LYS A 75 1.42 -11.75 10.89
CA LYS A 75 2.31 -10.63 10.56
C LYS A 75 2.47 -10.42 9.06
N TYR A 76 2.63 -9.15 8.69
CA TYR A 76 3.07 -8.70 7.37
C TYR A 76 2.17 -9.23 6.24
N TRP A 77 2.75 -9.85 5.21
CA TRP A 77 1.99 -10.39 4.08
C TRP A 77 0.91 -11.40 4.48
N GLN A 78 1.10 -12.14 5.58
CA GLN A 78 0.08 -13.05 6.11
C GLN A 78 -1.16 -12.29 6.57
N VAL A 79 -0.97 -11.10 7.17
CA VAL A 79 -2.08 -10.22 7.58
C VAL A 79 -2.87 -9.84 6.36
N TRP A 80 -2.23 -9.25 5.35
CA TRP A 80 -2.89 -8.81 4.11
C TRP A 80 -3.75 -9.91 3.48
N ARG A 81 -3.16 -11.08 3.24
CA ARG A 81 -3.86 -12.23 2.64
C ARG A 81 -5.04 -12.71 3.49
N PHE A 82 -4.89 -12.65 4.81
CA PHE A 82 -5.93 -13.10 5.73
C PHE A 82 -7.08 -12.11 5.79
N ILE A 83 -6.80 -10.84 6.06
CA ILE A 83 -7.83 -9.82 6.31
C ILE A 83 -8.64 -9.53 5.04
N THR A 84 -8.02 -9.48 3.87
CA THR A 84 -8.73 -9.26 2.60
C THR A 84 -9.74 -10.36 2.25
N ARG A 85 -9.61 -11.55 2.84
CA ARG A 85 -10.50 -12.70 2.60
C ARG A 85 -11.46 -13.00 3.74
N ASN A 86 -11.15 -12.52 4.95
CA ASN A 86 -11.83 -12.93 6.19
C ASN A 86 -12.29 -11.74 7.06
N TYR A 87 -12.31 -10.52 6.53
CA TYR A 87 -12.57 -9.32 7.34
C TYR A 87 -13.89 -9.36 8.12
N GLN A 88 -14.92 -9.97 7.52
CA GLN A 88 -16.25 -10.13 8.08
C GLN A 88 -16.31 -11.10 9.28
N LEU A 89 -15.32 -11.99 9.43
CA LEU A 89 -15.30 -13.00 10.49
C LEU A 89 -14.73 -12.47 11.81
N TYR A 90 -13.97 -11.38 11.78
CA TYR A 90 -13.22 -10.87 12.93
C TYR A 90 -13.38 -9.36 13.11
N PRO A 91 -14.61 -8.82 13.23
CA PRO A 91 -14.83 -7.36 13.30
C PRO A 91 -14.18 -6.69 14.53
N ARG A 92 -13.87 -7.46 15.57
CA ARG A 92 -13.23 -7.00 16.82
C ARG A 92 -11.74 -7.33 16.91
N ALA A 93 -11.17 -7.99 15.90
CA ALA A 93 -9.73 -8.17 15.87
C ALA A 93 -9.04 -6.83 15.63
N GLU A 94 -7.82 -6.73 16.15
CA GLU A 94 -6.99 -5.53 16.06
C GLU A 94 -6.01 -5.67 14.91
N VAL A 95 -5.80 -4.58 14.20
CA VAL A 95 -4.78 -4.41 13.18
C VAL A 95 -3.84 -3.32 13.65
N LEU A 96 -2.57 -3.68 13.81
CA LEU A 96 -1.50 -2.72 14.04
C LEU A 96 -0.76 -2.48 12.72
N GLY A 97 -0.38 -1.24 12.47
CA GLY A 97 0.25 -0.87 11.22
C GLY A 97 0.74 0.56 11.19
N LEU A 98 1.00 1.05 9.98
CA LEU A 98 1.36 2.43 9.70
C LEU A 98 0.23 3.13 8.99
N ARG A 99 -0.18 4.29 9.49
CA ARG A 99 -1.08 5.19 8.77
C ARG A 99 -0.31 5.91 7.65
N SER A 100 -1.03 6.41 6.66
CA SER A 100 -0.46 7.10 5.49
C SER A 100 0.39 8.34 5.80
N ASP A 101 0.33 8.88 7.01
CA ASP A 101 1.18 9.97 7.52
C ASP A 101 2.41 9.49 8.32
N GLY A 102 2.62 8.17 8.43
CA GLY A 102 3.75 7.53 9.09
C GLY A 102 3.57 7.27 10.59
N GLU A 103 2.42 7.61 11.16
CA GLU A 103 2.09 7.26 12.54
C GLU A 103 1.81 5.76 12.69
N GLU A 104 2.30 5.17 13.79
CA GLU A 104 1.88 3.83 14.19
C GLU A 104 0.46 3.91 14.76
N VAL A 105 -0.40 3.01 14.27
CA VAL A 105 -1.79 2.97 14.68
C VAL A 105 -2.20 1.55 15.04
N GLN A 106 -3.18 1.47 15.95
CA GLN A 106 -3.90 0.26 16.31
C GLN A 106 -5.38 0.54 16.07
N VAL A 107 -5.99 -0.25 15.20
CA VAL A 107 -7.39 -0.08 14.78
C VAL A 107 -8.11 -1.41 14.85
N PHE A 108 -9.43 -1.37 15.02
CA PHE A 108 -10.26 -2.54 14.84
C PHE A 108 -10.54 -2.80 13.36
N MET A 109 -10.65 -4.08 13.01
CA MET A 109 -11.04 -4.52 11.66
C MET A 109 -12.30 -3.83 11.13
N ARG A 110 -13.30 -3.58 11.98
CA ARG A 110 -14.56 -2.90 11.60
C ARG A 110 -14.40 -1.42 11.24
N GLU A 111 -13.26 -0.81 11.57
CA GLU A 111 -12.96 0.59 11.27
C GLU A 111 -12.32 0.76 9.89
N LEU A 112 -11.99 -0.34 9.22
CA LEU A 112 -11.39 -0.37 7.90
C LEU A 112 -12.45 -0.63 6.82
N ASP A 113 -12.34 0.07 5.70
CA ASP A 113 -13.20 -0.10 4.54
C ASP A 113 -12.60 -1.11 3.56
N PHE A 114 -13.06 -2.35 3.69
CA PHE A 114 -12.72 -3.45 2.78
C PHE A 114 -13.56 -3.45 1.48
N GLY A 115 -14.55 -2.55 1.36
CA GLY A 115 -15.30 -2.34 0.13
C GLY A 115 -14.64 -1.34 -0.82
N ALA A 116 -13.80 -0.45 -0.28
CA ALA A 116 -12.99 0.48 -1.05
C ALA A 116 -11.77 -0.20 -1.70
N ILE A 117 -11.31 0.36 -2.83
CA ILE A 117 -10.06 -0.07 -3.47
C ILE A 117 -8.90 0.29 -2.53
N PRO A 118 -8.02 -0.68 -2.19
CA PRO A 118 -6.82 -0.37 -1.43
C PRO A 118 -5.94 0.67 -2.10
N ARG A 119 -5.34 1.54 -1.30
CA ARG A 119 -4.40 2.54 -1.77
C ARG A 119 -3.03 1.94 -1.94
N VAL A 120 -2.32 2.40 -2.95
CA VAL A 120 -0.93 2.01 -3.22
C VAL A 120 -0.03 3.16 -2.83
N LEU A 121 0.80 2.97 -1.82
CA LEU A 121 1.71 3.98 -1.29
C LEU A 121 3.13 3.66 -1.75
N ALA A 122 3.83 4.64 -2.34
CA ALA A 122 5.20 4.48 -2.82
C ALA A 122 6.22 5.08 -1.85
N TYR A 123 7.31 4.38 -1.61
CA TYR A 123 8.39 4.74 -0.70
C TYR A 123 9.74 4.62 -1.42
N GLU A 124 10.74 5.38 -0.94
CA GLU A 124 12.12 5.24 -1.43
C GLU A 124 12.75 3.96 -0.87
N ARG A 125 12.52 3.68 0.42
CA ARG A 125 13.16 2.59 1.16
C ARG A 125 12.17 1.78 1.99
N VAL A 126 12.60 0.59 2.37
CA VAL A 126 11.81 -0.36 3.17
C VAL A 126 11.63 0.14 4.61
N GLU A 127 12.51 1.00 5.10
CA GLU A 127 12.49 1.55 6.46
C GLU A 127 11.68 2.86 6.54
N ASP A 128 11.31 3.44 5.40
CA ASP A 128 10.57 4.69 5.36
C ASP A 128 9.18 4.51 5.98
N ARG A 129 8.78 5.49 6.80
CA ARG A 129 7.47 5.51 7.46
C ARG A 129 6.46 6.34 6.69
N ILE A 130 6.94 7.39 6.01
CA ILE A 130 6.11 8.32 5.24
C ILE A 130 6.29 8.00 3.75
N PRO A 131 5.22 7.82 2.98
CA PRO A 131 5.33 7.61 1.55
C PRO A 131 5.78 8.88 0.82
N LEU A 132 6.49 8.69 -0.30
CA LEU A 132 6.77 9.76 -1.26
C LEU A 132 5.47 10.30 -1.87
N ALA A 133 4.57 9.38 -2.23
CA ALA A 133 3.23 9.70 -2.75
C ALA A 133 2.30 8.47 -2.68
N GLU A 134 0.99 8.73 -2.78
CA GLU A 134 -0.01 7.73 -3.15
C GLU A 134 -0.02 7.59 -4.68
N VAL A 135 0.10 6.36 -5.20
CA VAL A 135 0.05 6.05 -6.63
C VAL A 135 -1.39 6.09 -7.11
N ASN A 136 -1.73 7.05 -7.96
CA ASN A 136 -3.09 7.23 -8.48
C ASN A 136 -3.28 6.63 -9.87
N GLN A 137 -2.19 6.46 -10.61
CA GLN A 137 -2.20 5.88 -11.94
C GLN A 137 -1.02 4.92 -12.11
N LEU A 138 -1.27 3.80 -12.79
CA LEU A 138 -0.27 2.80 -13.12
C LEU A 138 -0.11 2.74 -14.64
N ILE A 139 1.13 2.77 -15.10
CA ILE A 139 1.51 2.47 -16.48
C ILE A 139 2.45 1.27 -16.43
N VAL A 140 2.05 0.17 -17.05
CA VAL A 140 2.86 -1.05 -17.12
C VAL A 140 3.43 -1.15 -18.52
N GLU A 141 4.75 -0.96 -18.65
CA GLU A 141 5.44 -1.14 -19.93
C GLU A 141 6.01 -2.56 -20.08
N ASP A 142 6.36 -3.19 -18.96
CA ASP A 142 6.72 -4.60 -18.89
C ASP A 142 5.71 -5.35 -18.00
N PRO A 143 4.74 -6.07 -18.60
CA PRO A 143 3.76 -6.86 -17.85
C PRO A 143 4.36 -7.91 -16.93
N GLN A 144 5.56 -8.43 -17.22
CA GLN A 144 6.22 -9.41 -16.36
C GLN A 144 6.84 -8.78 -15.11
N ALA A 145 7.10 -7.48 -15.14
CA ALA A 145 7.66 -6.73 -14.00
C ALA A 145 6.59 -6.26 -13.00
N ALA A 146 5.31 -6.27 -13.37
CA ALA A 146 4.22 -5.79 -12.52
C ALA A 146 3.53 -6.95 -11.77
N PRO A 147 3.49 -6.94 -10.43
CA PRO A 147 2.74 -7.94 -9.67
C PRO A 147 1.25 -7.93 -10.01
N GLU A 148 0.63 -9.12 -10.10
CA GLU A 148 -0.80 -9.27 -10.43
C GLU A 148 -1.70 -8.45 -9.49
N LEU A 149 -1.42 -8.47 -8.18
CA LEU A 149 -2.15 -7.66 -7.20
C LEU A 149 -2.06 -6.17 -7.54
N LEU A 150 -0.89 -5.67 -7.92
CA LEU A 150 -0.72 -4.26 -8.27
C LEU A 150 -1.59 -3.90 -9.48
N VAL A 151 -1.55 -4.72 -10.53
CA VAL A 151 -2.34 -4.50 -11.75
C VAL A 151 -3.83 -4.51 -11.44
N GLY A 152 -4.30 -5.45 -10.61
CA GLY A 152 -5.71 -5.55 -10.25
C GLY A 152 -6.27 -4.40 -9.40
N LEU A 153 -5.41 -3.54 -8.83
CA LEU A 153 -5.82 -2.38 -8.04
C LEU A 153 -6.08 -1.12 -8.88
N PHE A 154 -5.67 -1.10 -10.15
CA PHE A 154 -5.91 0.03 -11.05
C PHE A 154 -6.87 -0.38 -12.16
N PRO A 155 -7.97 0.37 -12.38
CA PRO A 155 -8.84 0.12 -13.52
C PRO A 155 -8.07 0.33 -14.83
N ALA A 156 -8.40 -0.48 -15.84
CA ALA A 156 -7.86 -0.38 -17.20
C ALA A 156 -8.33 0.89 -17.93
#